data_AF-A0A3B0Q3Z2-F1
#
_entry.id   AF-A0A3B0Q3Z2-F1
#
_cell.length_a   1.000
_cell.length_b   1.000
_cell.length_c   1.000
_cell.angle_alpha   90.00
_cell.angle_beta   90.00
_cell.angle_gamma   90.00
#
_symmetry.space_group_name_H-M   'P 1'
#
loop_
_entity.id
_entity.type
_entity.pdbx_description
1 polymer ?
#
loop_
_entity_poly.entity_id
_entity_poly.type
_entity_poly.pdbx_seq_one_letter_code
_entity_poly.pdbx_strand_id
1 'polypeptide(L)'
;MIIDKVLYRTNEKLKNPFFSKFGDVLIPGSDTTPNGLARATSIEKDDVLIGGDVNIIRPRKSIIWKLSFTLLKFLQKQTYSNNKRKYC
;
A
#
# COMPACT_ATOMS: atom_id res chain seq x y z
N MET A 1 -12.37 10.46 -1.84
CA MET A 1 -12.01 11.79 -1.31
C MET A 1 -10.97 12.38 -2.24
N ILE A 2 -11.28 13.51 -2.88
CA ILE A 2 -10.35 14.24 -3.76
C ILE A 2 -10.09 15.56 -3.05
N ILE A 3 -8.82 15.91 -2.85
CA ILE A 3 -8.43 17.21 -2.27
C ILE A 3 -8.39 18.22 -3.43
N ASP A 4 -9.19 19.29 -3.37
CA ASP A 4 -9.22 20.32 -4.42
C ASP A 4 -8.36 21.56 -4.09
N LYS A 5 -8.14 21.83 -2.80
CA LYS A 5 -7.51 23.06 -2.32
C LYS A 5 -6.54 22.78 -1.19
N VAL A 6 -5.29 23.22 -1.40
CA VAL A 6 -4.22 23.16 -0.39
C VAL A 6 -4.12 24.53 0.27
N LEU A 7 -4.39 24.61 1.58
CA LEU A 7 -4.34 25.87 2.35
C LEU A 7 -2.92 26.20 2.85
N TYR A 8 -2.13 25.17 3.18
CA TYR A 8 -0.79 25.32 3.73
C TYR A 8 0.18 24.36 3.04
N ARG A 9 1.40 24.83 2.78
CA ARG A 9 2.50 24.04 2.22
C ARG A 9 3.83 24.53 2.78
N THR A 10 4.79 23.62 2.94
CA THR A 10 6.15 23.94 3.36
C THR A 10 7.08 23.85 2.15
N ASN A 11 8.02 24.78 2.00
CA ASN A 11 9.01 24.79 0.92
C ASN A 11 10.22 23.87 1.18
N GLU A 12 10.00 22.77 1.90
CA GLU A 12 11.05 21.79 2.19
C GLU A 12 11.31 20.91 0.97
N LYS A 13 12.58 20.75 0.62
CA LYS A 13 12.99 19.78 -0.40
C LYS A 13 13.05 18.41 0.25
N LEU A 14 12.20 17.50 -0.21
CA LEU A 14 12.24 16.10 0.24
C LEU A 14 13.59 15.49 -0.09
N LYS A 15 14.30 15.01 0.93
CA LYS A 15 15.51 14.20 0.76
C LYS A 15 15.07 12.77 0.43
N ASN A 16 15.45 12.26 -0.74
CA ASN A 16 15.10 10.91 -1.19
C ASN A 16 13.58 10.62 -1.32
N PRO A 17 12.83 11.37 -2.14
CA PRO A 17 11.43 11.06 -2.38
C PRO A 17 11.27 9.68 -3.03
N PHE A 18 10.25 8.93 -2.58
CA PHE A 18 9.88 7.67 -3.20
C PHE A 18 8.66 7.86 -4.10
N PHE A 19 8.82 7.56 -5.38
CA PHE A 19 7.75 7.62 -6.38
C PHE A 19 7.26 6.23 -6.74
N SER A 20 5.94 6.11 -6.86
CA SER A 20 5.27 4.88 -7.29
C SER A 20 5.55 4.52 -8.74
N LYS A 21 5.39 3.24 -9.04
CA LYS A 21 5.26 2.72 -10.39
C LYS A 21 3.94 1.96 -10.51
N PHE A 22 3.43 1.90 -11.73
CA PHE A 22 2.23 1.15 -12.06
C PHE A 22 2.36 -0.30 -11.60
N GLY A 23 1.38 -0.76 -10.83
CA GLY A 23 1.35 -2.10 -10.28
C GLY A 23 2.10 -2.27 -8.95
N ASP A 24 2.63 -1.21 -8.35
CA ASP A 24 3.11 -1.29 -6.96
C ASP A 24 1.94 -1.60 -6.02
N VAL A 25 2.17 -2.46 -5.04
CA VAL A 25 1.18 -2.81 -4.01
C VAL A 25 1.54 -2.08 -2.72
N LEU A 26 0.59 -1.29 -2.23
CA LEU A 26 0.68 -0.52 -1.00
C LEU A 26 0.02 -1.27 0.16
N ILE A 27 0.73 -1.36 1.27
CA ILE A 27 0.26 -1.96 2.52
C ILE A 27 0.51 -0.94 3.64
N PRO A 28 -0.48 -0.60 4.49
CA PRO A 28 -0.25 0.31 5.61
C PRO A 28 0.82 -0.26 6.55
N GLY A 29 1.72 0.60 7.04
CA GLY A 29 2.78 0.21 7.97
C GLY A 29 2.27 -0.04 9.39
N SER A 30 1.14 0.57 9.75
CA SER A 30 0.50 0.50 11.06
C SER A 30 -0.92 -0.04 10.97
N ASP A 31 -1.28 -0.94 11.90
CA ASP A 31 -2.63 -1.46 12.06
C ASP A 31 -3.39 -0.60 13.08
N THR A 32 -4.51 -0.01 12.67
CA THR A 32 -5.38 0.79 13.56
C THR A 32 -6.71 0.09 13.87
N THR A 33 -6.83 -1.20 13.53
CA THR A 33 -8.08 -1.96 13.69
C THR A 33 -7.88 -3.16 14.61
N PRO A 34 -8.79 -3.41 15.59
CA PRO A 34 -8.69 -4.58 16.49
C PRO A 34 -8.63 -5.92 15.77
N ASN A 35 -9.17 -5.99 14.54
CA ASN A 35 -9.25 -7.20 13.73
C ASN A 35 -8.15 -7.32 12.66
N GLY A 36 -7.10 -6.47 12.69
CA GLY A 36 -5.84 -6.66 11.93
C GLY A 36 -5.99 -7.05 10.46
N LEU A 37 -7.01 -6.54 9.78
CA LEU A 37 -7.17 -6.74 8.35
C LEU A 37 -6.29 -5.73 7.62
N ALA A 38 -4.99 -6.02 7.51
CA ALA A 38 -4.10 -5.20 6.71
C ALA A 38 -4.65 -5.12 5.28
N ARG A 39 -5.01 -3.90 4.88
CA ARG A 39 -5.65 -3.64 3.60
C ARG A 39 -4.58 -3.35 2.56
N ALA A 40 -4.34 -4.30 1.66
CA ALA A 40 -3.47 -4.10 0.52
C ALA A 40 -4.24 -3.48 -0.65
N THR A 41 -3.62 -2.55 -1.39
CA THR A 41 -4.16 -1.95 -2.61
C THR A 41 -3.07 -1.79 -3.67
N SER A 42 -3.39 -1.97 -4.95
CA SER A 42 -2.46 -1.68 -6.05
C SER A 42 -2.61 -0.24 -6.52
N ILE A 43 -1.49 0.42 -6.83
CA ILE A 43 -1.49 1.73 -7.47
C ILE A 43 -1.42 1.56 -8.99
N GLU A 44 -2.40 2.13 -9.68
CA GLU A 44 -2.51 2.07 -11.14
C GLU A 44 -2.05 3.38 -11.79
N LYS A 45 -1.17 4.12 -11.10
CA LYS A 45 -0.64 5.40 -11.54
C LYS A 45 0.85 5.51 -11.22
N ASP A 46 1.61 5.95 -12.21
CA ASP A 46 3.03 6.25 -12.09
C ASP A 46 3.27 7.62 -11.44
N ASP A 47 4.47 7.80 -10.89
CA ASP A 47 4.99 9.07 -10.38
C ASP A 47 4.16 9.72 -9.25
N VAL A 48 3.47 8.89 -8.46
CA VAL A 48 2.80 9.35 -7.24
C VAL A 48 3.80 9.32 -6.09
N LEU A 49 3.96 10.45 -5.41
CA LEU A 49 4.77 10.54 -4.20
C LEU A 49 4.11 9.72 -3.07
N ILE A 50 4.82 8.74 -2.53
CA ILE A 50 4.33 7.89 -1.46
C ILE A 50 4.83 8.40 -0.10
N GLY A 51 3.93 8.39 0.90
CA GLY A 51 4.23 8.77 2.27
C GLY A 51 5.12 7.75 3.00
N GLY A 52 5.66 8.15 4.16
CA GLY A 52 6.64 7.35 4.89
C GLY A 52 6.08 6.13 5.64
N ASP A 53 4.80 6.11 6.01
CA ASP A 53 4.17 5.00 6.76
C ASP A 53 3.41 4.03 5.83
N VAL A 54 4.06 3.60 4.74
CA VAL A 54 3.50 2.66 3.78
C VAL A 54 4.57 1.68 3.31
N ASN A 55 4.29 0.38 3.46
CA ASN A 55 5.09 -0.68 2.87
C ASN A 55 4.73 -0.84 1.39
N ILE A 56 5.75 -0.89 0.52
CA ILE A 56 5.58 -0.95 -0.93
C ILE A 56 6.18 -2.25 -1.46
N ILE A 57 5.36 -3.07 -2.11
CA ILE A 57 5.80 -4.28 -2.81
C ILE A 57 5.77 -4.01 -4.31
N ARG A 58 6.95 -4.03 -4.94
CA ARG A 58 7.10 -3.84 -6.39
C ARG A 58 7.32 -5.20 -7.07
N PRO A 59 6.30 -5.77 -7.75
CA PRO A 59 6.47 -7.01 -8.48
C PRO A 59 7.41 -6.83 -9.68
N ARG A 60 8.26 -7.82 -9.96
CA ARG A 60 9.11 -7.80 -11.17
C ARG A 60 8.26 -7.95 -12.43
N LYS A 61 8.66 -7.26 -13.51
CA LYS A 61 7.90 -7.14 -14.78
C LYS A 61 7.34 -8.44 -15.37
N SER A 62 8.02 -9.58 -15.15
CA SER A 62 7.57 -10.89 -15.65
C SER A 62 6.30 -11.41 -14.97
N ILE A 63 5.93 -10.87 -13.81
CA ILE A 63 4.83 -11.36 -12.97
C ILE A 63 3.56 -10.48 -13.09
N ILE A 64 3.67 -9.28 -13.66
CA ILE A 64 2.67 -8.20 -13.62
C ILE A 64 1.30 -8.60 -14.21
N TRP A 65 1.26 -9.48 -15.21
CA TRP A 65 0.01 -9.77 -15.93
C TRP A 65 -0.93 -10.75 -15.22
N LYS A 66 -0.43 -11.55 -14.26
CA LYS A 66 -1.23 -12.60 -13.58
C LYS A 66 -1.53 -12.28 -12.12
N LEU A 67 -0.85 -11.29 -11.53
CA LEU A 67 -0.72 -11.20 -10.07
C LEU A 67 -1.56 -10.10 -9.41
N SER A 68 -2.09 -9.14 -10.17
CA SER A 68 -2.69 -7.92 -9.59
C SER A 68 -3.94 -8.19 -8.75
N PHE A 69 -4.78 -9.17 -9.12
CA PHE A 69 -6.00 -9.48 -8.37
C PHE A 69 -5.87 -10.66 -7.40
N THR A 70 -5.17 -11.72 -7.80
CA THR A 70 -5.10 -12.96 -7.02
C THR A 70 -4.19 -12.82 -5.80
N LEU A 71 -3.05 -12.12 -5.92
CA LEU A 71 -2.17 -11.87 -4.78
C LEU A 71 -2.79 -10.86 -3.81
N LEU A 72 -3.51 -9.85 -4.29
CA LEU A 72 -4.21 -8.91 -3.42
C LEU A 72 -5.23 -9.63 -2.52
N LYS A 73 -6.02 -10.54 -3.13
CA LYS A 73 -6.95 -11.42 -2.39
C LYS A 73 -6.21 -12.36 -1.44
N PHE A 74 -5.06 -12.90 -1.84
CA PHE A 74 -4.26 -13.79 -1.00
C PHE A 74 -3.65 -13.07 0.21
N LEU A 75 -3.11 -11.86 0.03
CA LEU A 75 -2.55 -11.02 1.09
C LEU A 75 -3.65 -10.60 2.08
N GLN A 76 -4.82 -10.19 1.58
CA GLN A 76 -5.98 -9.89 2.44
C GLN A 76 -6.50 -11.14 3.19
N LYS A 77 -6.35 -12.35 2.60
CA LYS A 77 -6.79 -13.61 3.22
C LYS A 77 -5.79 -14.14 4.26
N GLN A 78 -4.49 -13.90 4.08
CA GLN A 78 -3.47 -14.25 5.08
C GLN A 78 -3.61 -13.44 6.36
N THR A 79 -3.94 -12.14 6.28
CA THR A 79 -4.23 -11.34 7.48
C THR A 79 -5.48 -11.82 8.21
N TYR A 80 -6.51 -12.27 7.50
CA TYR A 80 -7.70 -12.87 8.12
C TYR A 80 -7.38 -14.17 8.89
N SER A 81 -6.50 -15.02 8.38
CA SER A 81 -6.20 -16.33 9.00
C SER A 81 -5.23 -16.25 10.18
N ASN A 82 -4.28 -15.31 10.18
CA ASN A 82 -3.32 -15.16 11.27
C ASN A 82 -3.94 -14.59 12.54
N ASN A 83 -5.02 -13.80 12.43
CA ASN A 83 -5.73 -13.27 13.59
C ASN A 83 -6.59 -14.30 14.34
N LYS A 84 -6.87 -15.46 13.74
CA LYS A 84 -7.57 -16.57 14.43
C LYS A 84 -6.68 -17.40 15.35
N ARG A 85 -5.34 -17.32 15.25
CA ARG A 85 -4.40 -18.11 16.08
C ARG A 85 -3.84 -17.36 17.28
N LYS A 86 -4.16 -16.07 17.46
CA LYS A 86 -3.72 -15.27 18.62
C LYS A 86 -4.73 -15.26 19.78
N TYR A 87 -5.85 -15.99 19.65
CA TYR A 87 -6.86 -16.17 20.69
C TYR A 87 -7.18 -17.67 20.85
N CYS A 88 -6.17 -18.47 21.20
CA CYS A 88 -6.30 -19.76 21.86
C CYS A 88 -5.28 -19.80 23.00
#